data_AF-A0A231GTE2-F1
#
_entry.id   AF-A0A231GTE2-F1
#
_cell.length_a   1.000
_cell.length_b   1.000
_cell.length_c   1.000
_cell.angle_alpha   90.00
_cell.angle_beta   90.00
_cell.angle_gamma   90.00
#
_symmetry.space_group_name_H-M   'P 1'
#
loop_
_entity.id
_entity.type
_entity.pdbx_description
1 polymer ?
#
loop_
_entity_poly.entity_id
_entity_poly.type
_entity_poly.pdbx_seq_one_letter_code
_entity_poly.pdbx_strand_id
1 'polypeptide(L)'
;MSCTWPVSYTCLPDVASPEDAAQLQAAVDTAVNVLWSFTGRQYGCCPLIVRPCPQQREHHLFWIPGYAWYPVLDAGVWQNIACGCGPTCTVGGPGVVHLPGPVCSVTEVRIDGATVDSSTWVLEGDRLYAASGQWPSQDLSRPAGSPGTWSVEFLQGYPPPVGAAAAVGALALEFWKLCRGEKCRLPRGVESVSRQGVSMKIADPTAMFENFQTGIPEVDLWIAAVNPHRLAAPPAVLSPDYRGGA
;
A
#
# COMPACT_ATOMS: atom_id res chain seq x y z
N MET A 1 -4.79 11.92 2.80
CA MET A 1 -4.78 11.23 1.50
C MET A 1 -5.32 9.84 1.74
N SER A 2 -6.45 9.49 1.13
CA SER A 2 -7.00 8.13 1.20
C SER A 2 -6.16 7.20 0.34
N CYS A 3 -5.80 6.04 0.88
CA CYS A 3 -5.16 5.00 0.11
C CYS A 3 -6.15 4.47 -0.93
N THR A 4 -5.66 4.16 -2.13
CA THR A 4 -6.51 3.69 -3.23
C THR A 4 -7.01 2.29 -2.93
N TRP A 5 -8.31 2.08 -3.06
CA TRP A 5 -9.00 0.78 -3.00
C TRP A 5 -9.84 0.59 -4.27
N PRO A 6 -9.91 -0.64 -4.82
CA PRO A 6 -10.68 -0.88 -6.02
C PRO A 6 -12.18 -0.90 -5.70
N VAL A 7 -13.00 -0.43 -6.64
CA VAL A 7 -14.47 -0.35 -6.50
C VAL A 7 -15.12 -0.95 -7.75
N SER A 8 -16.05 -1.88 -7.56
CA SER A 8 -16.92 -2.35 -8.65
C SER A 8 -18.17 -1.49 -8.69
N TYR A 9 -18.34 -0.72 -9.77
CA TYR A 9 -19.52 0.10 -10.00
C TYR A 9 -20.70 -0.68 -10.62
N THR A 10 -20.52 -1.96 -10.93
CA THR A 10 -21.52 -2.79 -11.61
C THR A 10 -22.87 -2.85 -10.87
N CYS A 11 -22.84 -2.81 -9.54
CA CYS A 11 -24.03 -2.89 -8.69
C CYS A 11 -24.45 -1.52 -8.12
N LEU A 12 -23.70 -0.45 -8.43
CA LEU A 12 -23.99 0.89 -7.94
C LEU A 12 -24.93 1.62 -8.91
N PRO A 13 -25.83 2.48 -8.42
CA PRO A 13 -26.71 3.25 -9.28
C PRO A 13 -25.89 4.22 -10.15
N ASP A 14 -26.33 4.41 -11.39
CA ASP A 14 -25.85 5.51 -12.21
C ASP A 14 -26.54 6.80 -11.76
N VAL A 15 -25.74 7.81 -11.38
CA VAL A 15 -26.21 9.04 -10.75
C VAL A 15 -25.83 10.23 -11.61
N ALA A 16 -26.83 11.00 -12.06
CA ALA A 16 -26.62 12.17 -12.90
C ALA A 16 -26.53 13.48 -12.12
N SER A 17 -27.12 13.54 -10.92
CA SER A 17 -27.12 14.75 -10.11
C SER A 17 -25.79 14.89 -9.33
N PRO A 18 -25.22 16.10 -9.21
CA PRO A 18 -23.99 16.30 -8.43
C PRO A 18 -24.16 15.94 -6.94
N GLU A 19 -25.36 16.12 -6.40
CA GLU A 19 -25.67 15.78 -5.01
C GLU A 19 -25.69 14.25 -4.81
N ASP A 20 -26.37 13.51 -5.69
CA ASP A 20 -26.39 12.05 -5.65
C ASP A 20 -24.99 11.48 -5.90
N ALA A 21 -24.18 12.10 -6.77
CA ALA A 21 -22.79 11.71 -6.99
C ALA A 21 -21.94 11.87 -5.71
N ALA A 22 -22.09 12.98 -4.99
CA ALA A 22 -21.39 13.19 -3.72
C ALA A 22 -21.84 12.19 -2.64
N GLN A 23 -23.14 11.91 -2.55
CA GLN A 23 -23.68 10.92 -1.61
C GLN A 23 -23.19 9.50 -1.94
N LEU A 24 -23.13 9.14 -3.23
CA LEU A 24 -22.63 7.85 -3.68
C LEU A 24 -21.14 7.70 -3.35
N GLN A 25 -20.35 8.75 -3.58
CA GLN A 25 -18.94 8.76 -3.21
C GLN A 25 -18.76 8.60 -1.70
N ALA A 26 -19.56 9.27 -0.87
CA ALA A 26 -19.52 9.11 0.59
C ALA A 26 -19.85 7.68 1.04
N ALA A 27 -20.81 7.01 0.37
CA ALA A 27 -21.13 5.62 0.62
C ALA A 27 -19.97 4.68 0.24
N VAL A 28 -19.30 4.94 -0.89
CA VAL A 28 -18.09 4.22 -1.32
C VAL A 28 -16.94 4.41 -0.33
N ASP A 29 -16.66 5.64 0.07
CA ASP A 29 -15.59 5.96 1.02
C ASP A 29 -15.82 5.30 2.38
N THR A 30 -17.08 5.27 2.83
CA THR A 30 -17.47 4.56 4.05
C THR A 30 -17.25 3.06 3.92
N ALA A 31 -17.66 2.46 2.81
CA ALA A 31 -17.44 1.03 2.54
C ALA A 31 -15.94 0.68 2.52
N VAL A 32 -15.13 1.49 1.84
CA VAL A 32 -13.66 1.33 1.81
C VAL A 32 -13.08 1.40 3.22
N ASN A 33 -13.46 2.39 4.03
CA ASN A 33 -12.94 2.53 5.40
C ASN A 33 -13.33 1.35 6.31
N VAL A 34 -14.58 0.88 6.21
CA VAL A 34 -15.05 -0.28 6.97
C VAL A 34 -14.28 -1.54 6.57
N LEU A 35 -14.14 -1.81 5.27
CA LEU A 35 -13.40 -2.98 4.79
C LEU A 35 -11.91 -2.89 5.10
N TRP A 36 -11.30 -1.72 4.97
CA TRP A 36 -9.91 -1.48 5.40
C TRP A 36 -9.72 -1.79 6.89
N SER A 37 -10.68 -1.37 7.73
CA SER A 37 -10.64 -1.65 9.17
C SER A 37 -10.80 -3.15 9.47
N PHE A 38 -11.74 -3.83 8.81
CA PHE A 38 -12.00 -5.25 9.05
C PHE A 38 -10.96 -6.19 8.43
N THR A 39 -10.21 -5.74 7.44
CA THR A 39 -9.04 -6.44 6.90
C THR A 39 -7.76 -6.17 7.70
N GLY A 40 -7.89 -5.64 8.92
CA GLY A 40 -6.75 -5.38 9.81
C GLY A 40 -5.83 -4.28 9.33
N ARG A 41 -6.33 -3.39 8.45
CA ARG A 41 -5.60 -2.23 7.92
C ARG A 41 -4.34 -2.62 7.13
N GLN A 42 -4.33 -3.84 6.60
CA GLN A 42 -3.17 -4.43 5.92
C GLN A 42 -3.02 -3.98 4.46
N TYR A 43 -4.13 -3.60 3.83
CA TYR A 43 -4.18 -3.33 2.39
C TYR A 43 -4.49 -1.87 2.07
N GLY A 44 -4.02 -1.41 0.92
CA GLY A 44 -4.20 -0.06 0.43
C GLY A 44 -2.94 0.44 -0.25
N CYS A 45 -3.09 1.04 -1.43
CA CYS A 45 -2.00 1.60 -2.21
C CYS A 45 -2.05 3.14 -2.09
N CYS A 46 -1.22 3.70 -1.22
CA CYS A 46 -1.24 5.12 -0.86
C CYS A 46 -0.16 5.87 -1.67
N PRO A 47 -0.48 7.04 -2.27
CA PRO A 47 0.53 7.81 -2.99
C PRO A 47 1.60 8.32 -2.01
N LEU A 48 2.87 8.12 -2.38
CA LEU A 48 4.02 8.60 -1.65
C LEU A 48 5.06 9.14 -2.64
N ILE A 49 5.64 10.28 -2.31
CA ILE A 49 6.77 10.86 -3.04
C ILE A 49 8.00 10.72 -2.17
N VAL A 50 9.05 10.12 -2.73
CA VAL A 50 10.36 10.00 -2.08
C VAL A 50 11.44 10.67 -2.92
N ARG A 51 12.53 11.04 -2.26
CA ARG A 51 13.74 11.60 -2.86
C ARG A 51 14.92 10.69 -2.54
N PRO A 52 15.09 9.58 -3.29
CA PRO A 52 16.11 8.60 -2.96
C PRO A 52 17.51 9.19 -3.11
N CYS A 53 18.42 8.72 -2.27
CA CYS A 53 19.86 8.91 -2.45
C CYS A 53 20.41 7.55 -2.89
N PRO A 54 20.87 7.39 -4.16
CA PRO A 54 21.60 6.19 -4.54
C PRO A 54 22.78 6.05 -3.59
N GLN A 55 22.99 4.85 -3.05
CA GLN A 55 24.23 4.60 -2.32
C GLN A 55 25.37 4.89 -3.30
N GLN A 56 26.19 5.89 -2.96
CA GLN A 56 27.44 6.06 -3.68
C GLN A 56 28.19 4.75 -3.55
N ARG A 57 28.89 4.33 -4.62
CA ARG A 57 29.94 3.33 -4.49
C ARG A 57 30.71 3.72 -3.26
N GLU A 58 30.72 2.87 -2.24
CA GLU A 58 31.51 3.14 -1.05
C GLU A 58 32.86 3.59 -1.56
N HIS A 59 33.22 4.84 -1.29
CA HIS A 59 34.58 5.28 -1.49
C HIS A 59 35.33 4.44 -0.48
N HIS A 60 35.82 3.28 -0.93
CA HIS A 60 36.76 2.49 -0.16
C HIS A 60 37.80 3.50 0.27
N LEU A 61 37.85 3.77 1.57
CA LEU A 61 38.81 4.67 2.18
C LEU A 61 40.17 4.01 1.93
N PHE A 62 40.73 4.28 0.76
CA PHE A 62 41.92 3.66 0.16
C PHE A 62 43.18 3.82 1.03
N TRP A 63 43.04 4.53 2.15
CA TRP A 63 44.07 4.93 3.09
C TRP A 63 43.90 4.29 4.48
N ILE A 64 42.87 3.46 4.71
CA ILE A 64 42.72 2.70 5.97
C ILE A 64 43.27 1.28 5.77
N PRO A 65 44.42 0.93 6.38
CA PRO A 65 44.94 -0.42 6.31
C PRO A 65 43.99 -1.38 7.02
N GLY A 66 43.56 -2.44 6.32
CA GLY A 66 42.79 -3.54 6.90
C GLY A 66 41.33 -3.67 6.45
N TYR A 67 40.81 -2.77 5.62
CA TYR A 67 39.46 -2.91 5.05
C TYR A 67 39.48 -2.93 3.52
N ALA A 68 38.99 -4.05 2.98
CA ALA A 68 38.34 -4.19 1.67
C ALA A 68 39.20 -4.29 0.39
N TRP A 69 40.28 -5.08 0.38
CA TRP A 69 40.70 -5.76 -0.86
C TRP A 69 41.32 -7.13 -0.57
N TYR A 70 41.08 -8.10 -1.45
CA TYR A 70 41.82 -9.37 -1.45
C TYR A 70 42.18 -9.76 -2.89
N PRO A 71 43.37 -10.34 -3.09
CA PRO A 71 43.80 -10.80 -4.40
C PRO A 71 43.04 -12.07 -4.79
N VAL A 72 42.51 -12.09 -6.01
CA VAL A 72 41.88 -13.28 -6.63
C VAL A 72 42.54 -13.56 -7.96
N LEU A 73 42.70 -14.84 -8.27
CA LEU A 73 43.12 -15.32 -9.58
C LEU A 73 41.87 -15.58 -10.42
N ASP A 74 41.49 -14.62 -11.26
CA ASP A 74 40.34 -14.72 -12.17
C ASP A 74 40.84 -14.89 -13.62
N ALA A 75 40.37 -15.93 -14.29
CA ALA A 75 40.80 -16.30 -15.66
C ALA A 75 42.33 -16.30 -15.87
N GLY A 76 43.11 -16.65 -14.84
CA GLY A 76 44.58 -16.68 -14.90
C GLY A 76 45.27 -15.33 -14.69
N VAL A 77 44.53 -14.27 -14.35
CA VAL A 77 45.05 -12.94 -14.05
C VAL A 77 44.85 -12.62 -12.57
N TRP A 78 45.91 -12.17 -11.90
CA TRP A 78 45.82 -11.69 -10.53
C TRP A 78 45.18 -10.31 -10.49
N GLN A 79 44.05 -10.18 -9.80
CA GLN A 79 43.35 -8.91 -9.62
C GLN A 79 43.02 -8.68 -8.15
N ASN A 80 43.16 -7.43 -7.71
CA ASN A 80 42.71 -7.02 -6.38
C ASN A 80 41.23 -6.62 -6.47
N ILE A 81 40.35 -7.39 -5.84
CA ILE A 81 38.93 -7.06 -5.76
C ILE A 81 38.58 -6.52 -4.39
N ALA A 82 37.76 -5.47 -4.35
CA ALA A 82 37.16 -4.97 -3.12
C ALA A 82 35.82 -5.65 -2.91
N CYS A 83 35.68 -6.44 -1.83
CA CYS A 83 34.37 -6.91 -1.42
C CYS A 83 33.60 -5.76 -0.76
N GLY A 84 32.71 -5.11 -1.52
CA GLY A 84 31.50 -4.50 -0.97
C GLY A 84 30.43 -5.54 -0.61
N CYS A 85 30.66 -6.81 -0.96
CA CYS A 85 29.83 -7.93 -0.56
C CYS A 85 30.46 -8.58 0.67
N GLY A 86 29.80 -8.48 1.82
CA GLY A 86 30.03 -9.44 2.91
C GLY A 86 29.67 -10.88 2.46
N PRO A 87 29.52 -11.85 3.36
CA PRO A 87 29.00 -13.19 3.03
C PRO A 87 27.56 -13.20 2.47
N THR A 88 26.97 -12.03 2.21
CA THR A 88 25.62 -11.83 1.70
C THR A 88 25.68 -11.04 0.40
N CYS A 89 25.01 -11.54 -0.63
CA CYS A 89 24.70 -10.74 -1.81
C CYS A 89 23.63 -9.71 -1.41
N THR A 90 24.03 -8.46 -1.20
CA THR A 90 23.11 -7.35 -1.02
C THR A 90 22.86 -6.68 -2.38
N VAL A 91 21.59 -6.49 -2.74
CA VAL A 91 21.26 -5.67 -3.90
C VAL A 91 21.51 -4.22 -3.51
N GLY A 92 22.57 -3.65 -4.07
CA GLY A 92 23.00 -2.28 -3.82
C GLY A 92 23.89 -1.78 -4.95
N GLY A 93 24.13 -0.47 -4.96
CA GLY A 93 24.96 0.17 -5.96
C GLY A 93 24.27 1.35 -6.67
N PRO A 94 24.99 2.05 -7.56
CA PRO A 94 24.51 3.30 -8.14
C PRO A 94 23.30 3.12 -9.07
N GLY A 95 23.06 1.91 -9.57
CA GLY A 95 21.96 1.59 -10.48
C GLY A 95 20.66 1.16 -9.81
N VAL A 96 20.61 1.07 -8.48
CA VAL A 96 19.43 0.59 -7.75
C VAL A 96 19.15 1.49 -6.54
N VAL A 97 17.88 1.79 -6.32
CA VAL A 97 17.41 2.42 -5.08
C VAL A 97 16.31 1.57 -4.44
N HIS A 98 16.31 1.53 -3.11
CA HIS A 98 15.27 0.86 -2.33
C HIS A 98 14.18 1.89 -1.98
N LEU A 99 12.97 1.64 -2.44
CA LEU A 99 11.79 2.42 -2.08
C LEU A 99 11.29 1.96 -0.70
N PRO A 100 10.77 2.86 0.14
CA PRO A 100 10.30 2.46 1.45
C PRO A 100 9.04 1.60 1.35
N GLY A 101 9.06 0.47 2.07
CA GLY A 101 7.93 -0.42 2.24
C GLY A 101 7.51 -1.17 0.97
N PRO A 102 6.48 -2.03 1.06
CA PRO A 102 5.92 -2.69 -0.10
C PRO A 102 5.47 -1.65 -1.15
N VAL A 103 5.80 -1.89 -2.41
CA VAL A 103 5.46 -1.01 -3.53
C VAL A 103 4.38 -1.68 -4.36
N CYS A 104 3.23 -1.01 -4.54
CA CYS A 104 2.20 -1.46 -5.48
C CYS A 104 2.63 -1.20 -6.92
N SER A 105 3.04 0.03 -7.21
CA SER A 105 3.53 0.46 -8.52
C SER A 105 4.23 1.81 -8.42
N VAL A 106 5.18 2.08 -9.31
CA VAL A 106 5.75 3.42 -9.53
C VAL A 106 4.90 4.14 -10.56
N THR A 107 4.45 5.35 -10.24
CA THR A 107 3.61 6.17 -11.12
C THR A 107 4.45 7.17 -11.90
N GLU A 108 5.48 7.75 -11.27
CA GLU A 108 6.30 8.76 -11.92
C GLU A 108 7.73 8.81 -11.35
N VAL A 109 8.71 9.02 -12.24
CA VAL A 109 10.08 9.37 -11.84
C VAL A 109 10.40 10.73 -12.48
N ARG A 110 10.88 11.68 -11.68
CA ARG A 110 11.29 13.01 -12.16
C ARG A 110 12.76 13.26 -11.87
N ILE A 111 13.52 13.71 -12.86
CA ILE A 111 14.92 14.14 -12.75
C ILE A 111 15.01 15.58 -13.24
N ASP A 112 15.61 16.47 -12.44
CA ASP A 112 15.74 17.91 -12.73
C ASP A 112 14.40 18.58 -13.10
N GLY A 113 13.32 18.08 -12.51
CA GLY A 113 11.94 18.56 -12.78
C GLY A 113 11.28 17.96 -14.02
N ALA A 114 11.99 17.19 -14.83
CA ALA A 114 11.44 16.52 -16.01
C ALA A 114 11.03 15.07 -15.69
N THR A 115 9.84 14.67 -16.15
CA THR A 115 9.37 13.29 -16.08
C THR A 115 10.20 12.40 -17.00
N VAL A 116 10.69 11.29 -16.47
CA VAL A 116 11.47 10.30 -17.20
C VAL A 116 10.55 9.19 -17.71
N ASP A 117 10.82 8.71 -18.92
CA ASP A 117 10.06 7.63 -19.55
C ASP A 117 10.13 6.33 -18.73
N SER A 118 9.01 5.60 -18.64
CA SER A 118 8.92 4.38 -17.85
C SER A 118 9.76 3.22 -18.37
N SER A 119 10.19 3.24 -19.63
CA SER A 119 11.12 2.25 -20.20
C SER A 119 12.56 2.41 -19.69
N THR A 120 12.91 3.53 -19.05
CA THR A 120 14.27 3.76 -18.56
C THR A 120 14.51 3.19 -17.17
N TRP A 121 13.53 2.51 -16.58
CA TRP A 121 13.64 1.90 -15.27
C TRP A 121 12.82 0.62 -15.14
N VAL A 122 13.21 -0.22 -14.20
CA VAL A 122 12.54 -1.49 -13.90
C VAL A 122 12.30 -1.58 -12.40
N LEU A 123 11.07 -1.88 -12.00
CA LEU A 123 10.71 -2.12 -10.61
C LEU A 123 10.69 -3.63 -10.35
N GLU A 124 11.45 -4.09 -9.35
CA GLU A 124 11.39 -5.46 -8.83
C GLU A 124 11.17 -5.44 -7.32
N GLY A 125 9.95 -5.76 -6.87
CA GLY A 125 9.58 -5.60 -5.46
C GLY A 125 9.66 -4.14 -5.03
N ASP A 126 10.52 -3.83 -4.05
CA ASP A 126 10.82 -2.49 -3.56
C ASP A 126 12.04 -1.84 -4.22
N ARG A 127 12.65 -2.50 -5.22
CA ARG A 127 13.89 -2.04 -5.87
C ARG A 127 13.60 -1.41 -7.21
N LEU A 128 14.05 -0.17 -7.37
CA LEU A 128 13.95 0.56 -8.62
C LEU A 128 15.32 0.62 -9.31
N TYR A 129 15.45 -0.11 -10.41
CA TYR A 129 16.65 -0.21 -11.23
C TYR A 129 16.63 0.82 -12.36
N ALA A 130 17.75 1.50 -12.58
CA ALA A 130 17.95 2.33 -13.76
C ALA A 130 18.37 1.45 -14.95
N ALA A 131 17.71 1.60 -16.11
CA ALA A 131 18.09 0.89 -17.33
C ALA A 131 19.50 1.27 -17.84
N SER A 132 19.95 2.50 -17.54
CA SER A 132 21.31 2.99 -17.81
C SER A 132 22.37 2.33 -16.91
N GLY A 133 21.97 1.62 -15.85
CA GLY A 133 22.84 1.09 -14.82
C GLY A 133 23.24 2.10 -13.73
N GLN A 134 22.75 3.36 -13.80
CA GLN A 134 23.04 4.38 -12.79
C GLN A 134 21.94 5.45 -12.65
N TRP A 135 21.52 5.70 -11.41
CA TRP A 135 20.72 6.86 -11.01
C TRP A 135 21.59 8.11 -10.80
N PRO A 136 21.06 9.32 -11.03
CA PRO A 136 21.81 10.56 -10.79
C PRO A 136 22.01 10.80 -9.29
N SER A 137 23.01 11.62 -8.95
CA SER A 137 23.17 12.13 -7.58
C SER A 137 21.96 12.95 -7.13
N GLN A 138 21.73 13.02 -5.83
CA GLN A 138 20.64 13.77 -5.22
C GLN A 138 21.17 14.96 -4.41
N ASP A 139 20.69 16.17 -4.71
CA ASP A 139 20.89 17.36 -3.88
C ASP A 139 19.65 17.62 -3.00
N LEU A 140 19.70 17.14 -1.75
CA LEU A 140 18.62 17.36 -0.78
C LEU A 140 18.59 18.79 -0.20
N SER A 141 19.61 19.63 -0.48
CA SER A 141 19.61 21.04 -0.06
C SER A 141 18.69 21.92 -0.91
N ARG A 142 18.23 21.39 -2.05
CA ARG A 142 17.32 22.07 -2.99
C ARG A 142 15.92 21.42 -2.96
N PRO A 143 14.87 22.19 -3.28
CA PRO A 143 13.52 21.62 -3.39
C PRO A 143 13.42 20.67 -4.58
N ALA A 144 12.53 19.69 -4.48
CA ALA A 144 12.27 18.73 -5.56
C ALA A 144 11.89 19.46 -6.86
N GLY A 145 12.45 18.99 -7.99
CA GLY A 145 12.26 19.60 -9.31
C GLY A 145 13.27 20.69 -9.66
N SER A 146 14.17 21.06 -8.73
CA SER A 146 15.33 21.90 -9.05
C SER A 146 16.42 21.10 -9.78
N PRO A 147 17.33 21.76 -10.53
CA PRO A 147 18.51 21.10 -11.07
C PRO A 147 19.38 20.47 -9.97
N GLY A 148 19.81 19.23 -10.20
CA GLY A 148 20.52 18.36 -9.25
C GLY A 148 19.58 17.55 -8.34
N THR A 149 18.27 17.53 -8.61
CA THR A 149 17.29 16.83 -7.77
C THR A 149 16.47 15.83 -8.54
N TRP A 150 16.03 14.77 -7.86
CA TRP A 150 15.10 13.82 -8.46
C TRP A 150 14.14 13.24 -7.41
N SER A 151 13.02 12.70 -7.87
CA SER A 151 11.99 12.12 -7.00
C SER A 151 11.31 10.95 -7.68
N VAL A 152 10.79 10.05 -6.86
CA VAL A 152 9.96 8.92 -7.28
C VAL A 152 8.60 9.07 -6.61
N GLU A 153 7.56 9.19 -7.42
CA GLU A 153 6.17 9.05 -6.99
C GLU A 153 5.72 7.62 -7.23
N PHE A 154 5.17 7.00 -6.20
CA PHE A 154 4.74 5.62 -6.25
C PHE A 154 3.59 5.38 -5.28
N LEU A 155 2.94 4.23 -5.45
CA LEU A 155 1.90 3.75 -4.55
C LEU A 155 2.51 2.78 -3.54
N GLN A 156 2.57 3.18 -2.27
CA GLN A 156 3.08 2.37 -1.16
C GLN A 156 1.96 1.52 -0.55
N GLY A 157 2.26 0.26 -0.26
CA GLY A 157 1.42 -0.69 0.47
C GLY A 157 1.18 -2.00 -0.28
N TYR A 158 0.20 -2.77 0.20
CA TYR A 158 -0.23 -4.00 -0.46
C TYR A 158 -1.54 -3.76 -1.21
N PRO A 159 -1.67 -4.17 -2.49
CA PRO A 159 -2.93 -4.07 -3.18
C PRO A 159 -4.00 -4.92 -2.48
N PRO A 160 -5.23 -4.42 -2.33
CA PRO A 160 -6.34 -5.23 -1.83
C PRO A 160 -6.50 -6.51 -2.68
N PRO A 161 -6.73 -7.68 -2.05
CA PRO A 161 -6.79 -8.94 -2.76
C PRO A 161 -8.02 -9.04 -3.67
N VAL A 162 -8.03 -10.03 -4.56
CA VAL A 162 -9.16 -10.29 -5.45
C VAL A 162 -10.48 -10.37 -4.67
N GLY A 163 -11.56 -9.85 -5.28
CA GLY A 163 -12.86 -9.74 -4.62
C GLY A 163 -13.07 -8.43 -3.84
N ALA A 164 -12.00 -7.69 -3.50
CA ALA A 164 -12.12 -6.40 -2.81
C ALA A 164 -13.06 -5.44 -3.55
N ALA A 165 -12.92 -5.31 -4.88
CA ALA A 165 -13.78 -4.42 -5.68
C ALA A 165 -15.27 -4.76 -5.57
N ALA A 166 -15.61 -6.05 -5.60
CA ALA A 166 -16.97 -6.53 -5.47
C ALA A 166 -17.51 -6.33 -4.05
N ALA A 167 -16.69 -6.60 -3.03
CA ALA A 167 -17.05 -6.38 -1.63
C ALA A 167 -17.31 -4.89 -1.35
N VAL A 168 -16.45 -3.99 -1.84
CA VAL A 168 -16.63 -2.54 -1.73
C VAL A 168 -17.92 -2.12 -2.43
N GLY A 169 -18.15 -2.54 -3.67
CA GLY A 169 -19.38 -2.19 -4.41
C GLY A 169 -20.66 -2.68 -3.73
N ALA A 170 -20.65 -3.93 -3.23
CA ALA A 170 -21.79 -4.50 -2.53
C ALA A 170 -22.09 -3.75 -1.21
N LEU A 171 -21.06 -3.46 -0.41
CA LEU A 171 -21.24 -2.74 0.85
C LEU A 171 -21.62 -1.27 0.62
N ALA A 172 -21.02 -0.61 -0.37
CA ALA A 172 -21.34 0.77 -0.74
C ALA A 172 -22.79 0.92 -1.21
N LEU A 173 -23.33 -0.05 -1.96
CA LEU A 173 -24.73 -0.07 -2.34
C LEU A 173 -25.66 -0.08 -1.12
N GLU A 174 -25.32 -0.85 -0.08
CA GLU A 174 -26.14 -0.92 1.12
C GLU A 174 -26.04 0.35 1.97
N PHE A 175 -24.87 1.00 2.03
CA PHE A 175 -24.75 2.34 2.62
C PHE A 175 -25.55 3.40 1.85
N TRP A 176 -25.51 3.36 0.52
CA TRP A 176 -26.33 4.22 -0.34
C TRP A 176 -27.82 4.07 -0.02
N LYS A 177 -28.33 2.83 0.00
CA LYS A 177 -29.73 2.54 0.35
C LYS A 177 -30.08 3.01 1.76
N LEU A 178 -29.16 2.81 2.72
CA LEU A 178 -29.36 3.23 4.11
C LEU A 178 -29.57 4.74 4.21
N CYS A 179 -28.72 5.55 3.56
CA CYS A 179 -28.83 7.01 3.55
C CYS A 179 -30.17 7.51 3.00
N ARG A 180 -30.81 6.74 2.12
CA ARG A 180 -32.07 7.09 1.46
C ARG A 180 -33.31 6.48 2.13
N GLY A 181 -33.12 5.74 3.23
CA GLY A 181 -34.20 5.03 3.90
C GLY A 181 -34.78 3.86 3.10
N GLU A 182 -34.10 3.43 2.04
CA GLU A 182 -34.50 2.31 1.21
C GLU A 182 -34.31 0.97 1.96
N LYS A 183 -34.89 -0.11 1.44
CA LYS A 183 -34.69 -1.45 2.01
C LYS A 183 -33.25 -1.90 1.74
N CYS A 184 -32.44 -1.97 2.79
CA CYS A 184 -31.06 -2.44 2.77
C CYS A 184 -30.89 -3.73 3.61
N ARG A 185 -29.83 -4.47 3.34
CA ARG A 185 -29.43 -5.71 4.03
C ARG A 185 -28.62 -5.44 5.30
N LEU A 186 -28.09 -4.22 5.47
CA LEU A 186 -27.36 -3.85 6.66
C LEU A 186 -28.26 -4.04 7.90
N PRO A 187 -27.76 -4.73 8.94
CA PRO A 187 -28.52 -4.92 10.17
C PRO A 187 -28.82 -3.56 10.81
N ARG A 188 -30.11 -3.26 10.96
CA ARG A 188 -30.56 -2.15 11.81
C ARG A 188 -30.58 -2.70 13.23
N GLY A 189 -29.92 -2.04 14.17
CA GLY A 189 -29.98 -2.42 15.59
C GLY A 189 -31.44 -2.60 15.99
N VAL A 190 -31.85 -3.84 16.25
CA VAL A 190 -33.26 -4.16 16.45
C VAL A 190 -33.61 -3.83 17.90
N GLU A 191 -34.27 -2.70 18.11
CA GLU A 191 -35.16 -2.58 19.26
C GLU A 191 -36.40 -3.44 18.98
N SER A 192 -36.64 -4.41 19.86
CA SER A 192 -37.70 -5.41 19.73
C SER A 192 -39.07 -4.79 19.37
N VAL A 193 -39.69 -5.24 18.28
CA VAL A 193 -41.12 -5.01 18.04
C VAL A 193 -41.87 -6.33 18.26
N SER A 194 -42.48 -6.46 19.43
CA SER A 194 -43.48 -7.48 19.70
C SER A 194 -44.82 -7.07 19.08
N ARG A 195 -45.27 -7.78 18.04
CA ARG A 195 -46.67 -7.73 17.59
C ARG A 195 -47.18 -9.15 17.34
N GLN A 196 -48.27 -9.49 18.01
CA GLN A 196 -49.08 -10.70 17.77
C GLN A 196 -48.39 -12.06 18.01
N GLY A 197 -47.60 -12.17 19.08
CA GLY A 197 -47.28 -13.49 19.65
C GLY A 197 -46.34 -14.40 18.85
N VAL A 198 -45.77 -13.92 17.73
CA VAL A 198 -44.68 -14.62 17.03
C VAL A 198 -43.37 -14.00 17.47
N SER A 199 -42.68 -14.68 18.39
CA SER A 199 -41.32 -14.31 18.79
C SER A 199 -40.35 -14.76 17.70
N MET A 200 -39.96 -13.85 16.81
CA MET A 200 -38.74 -14.05 16.03
C MET A 200 -37.55 -13.85 16.96
N LYS A 201 -36.76 -14.91 17.19
CA LYS A 201 -35.46 -14.81 17.85
C LYS A 201 -34.53 -14.02 16.94
N ILE A 202 -34.54 -12.70 17.13
CA ILE A 202 -33.56 -11.80 16.52
C ILE A 202 -32.22 -12.16 17.14
N ALA A 203 -31.22 -12.41 16.29
CA ALA A 203 -29.86 -12.67 16.73
C ALA A 203 -29.40 -11.53 17.63
N ASP A 204 -28.82 -11.86 18.78
CA ASP A 204 -28.18 -10.91 19.68
C ASP A 204 -27.26 -9.99 18.84
N PRO A 205 -27.46 -8.66 18.85
CA PRO A 205 -26.62 -7.73 18.12
C PRO A 205 -25.14 -7.94 18.42
N THR A 206 -24.81 -8.34 19.65
CA THR A 206 -23.45 -8.66 20.10
C THR A 206 -22.88 -9.88 19.37
N ALA A 207 -23.66 -10.96 19.26
CA ALA A 207 -23.28 -12.17 18.53
C ALA A 207 -23.14 -11.93 17.01
N MET A 208 -23.85 -10.92 16.48
CA MET A 208 -23.70 -10.48 15.09
C MET A 208 -22.35 -9.79 14.89
N PHE A 209 -21.95 -8.86 15.75
CA PHE A 209 -20.61 -8.26 15.68
C PHE A 209 -19.47 -9.26 15.94
N GLU A 210 -19.73 -10.29 16.75
CA GLU A 210 -18.75 -11.35 17.03
C GLU A 210 -18.55 -12.34 15.88
N ASN A 211 -19.49 -12.49 14.95
CA ASN A 211 -19.44 -13.52 13.89
C ASN A 211 -19.62 -13.00 12.46
N PHE A 212 -20.27 -11.85 12.28
CA PHE A 212 -20.65 -11.24 11.00
C PHE A 212 -20.35 -9.74 11.03
N GLN A 213 -19.17 -9.34 10.51
CA GLN A 213 -18.65 -7.98 10.65
C GLN A 213 -19.53 -6.92 9.95
N THR A 214 -20.19 -7.28 8.84
CA THR A 214 -21.07 -6.39 8.07
C THR A 214 -22.53 -6.86 8.03
N GLY A 215 -22.80 -8.15 8.25
CA GLY A 215 -24.14 -8.75 8.09
C GLY A 215 -24.49 -9.09 6.65
N ILE A 216 -23.54 -8.95 5.72
CA ILE A 216 -23.67 -9.29 4.30
C ILE A 216 -22.82 -10.55 4.06
N PRO A 217 -23.43 -11.75 3.93
CA PRO A 217 -22.72 -13.03 3.87
C PRO A 217 -21.53 -13.09 2.91
N GLU A 218 -21.66 -12.57 1.69
CA GLU A 218 -20.60 -12.59 0.70
C GLU A 218 -19.42 -11.65 1.06
N VAL A 219 -19.71 -10.53 1.71
CA VAL A 219 -18.69 -9.59 2.21
C VAL A 219 -18.01 -10.19 3.43
N ASP A 220 -18.78 -10.74 4.36
CA ASP A 220 -18.25 -11.35 5.59
C ASP A 220 -17.39 -12.59 5.28
N LEU A 221 -17.80 -13.42 4.32
CA LEU A 221 -17.00 -14.55 3.85
C LEU A 221 -15.67 -14.08 3.25
N TRP A 222 -15.70 -13.02 2.43
CA TRP A 222 -14.48 -12.44 1.87
C TRP A 222 -13.56 -11.89 2.97
N ILE A 223 -14.10 -11.16 3.94
CA ILE A 223 -13.28 -10.64 5.05
C ILE A 223 -12.66 -11.78 5.86
N ALA A 224 -13.44 -12.81 6.19
CA ALA A 224 -12.94 -13.98 6.92
C ALA A 224 -11.83 -14.72 6.15
N ALA A 225 -11.85 -14.71 4.83
CA ALA A 225 -10.80 -15.31 4.01
C ALA A 225 -9.50 -14.49 4.02
N VAL A 226 -9.58 -13.16 4.04
CA VAL A 226 -8.39 -12.27 3.94
C VAL A 226 -7.84 -11.84 5.30
N ASN A 227 -8.63 -11.95 6.37
CA ASN A 227 -8.25 -11.68 7.75
C ASN A 227 -8.83 -12.74 8.71
N PRO A 228 -8.42 -14.02 8.58
CA PRO A 228 -9.00 -15.13 9.34
C PRO A 228 -8.79 -15.02 10.85
N HIS A 229 -7.78 -14.26 11.28
CA HIS A 229 -7.44 -14.05 12.69
C HIS A 229 -7.93 -12.70 13.23
N ARG A 230 -8.71 -11.93 12.44
CA ARG A 230 -9.28 -10.65 12.86
C ARG A 230 -8.24 -9.68 13.43
N LEU A 231 -7.10 -9.60 12.74
CA LEU A 231 -6.07 -8.61 13.04
C LEU A 231 -6.70 -7.22 13.10
N ALA A 232 -6.33 -6.44 14.11
CA ALA A 232 -6.81 -5.06 14.26
C ALA A 232 -5.87 -4.05 13.59
N ALA A 233 -4.61 -4.41 13.38
CA ALA A 233 -3.58 -3.54 12.80
C ALA A 233 -2.54 -4.39 12.06
N PRO A 234 -1.80 -3.78 11.10
CA PRO A 234 -0.68 -4.46 10.46
C PRO A 234 0.41 -4.80 11.49
N PRO A 235 1.15 -5.91 11.29
CA PRO A 235 2.30 -6.22 12.13
C PRO A 235 3.37 -5.13 11.97
N ALA A 236 3.97 -4.72 13.08
CA ALA A 236 5.06 -3.74 13.10
C ALA A 236 6.25 -4.31 13.87
N VAL A 237 7.45 -4.10 13.32
CA VAL A 237 8.72 -4.37 14.02
C VAL A 237 9.23 -3.05 14.56
N LEU A 238 9.33 -2.94 15.88
CA LEU A 238 9.90 -1.78 16.55
C LEU A 238 11.36 -2.13 16.91
N SER A 239 12.32 -1.43 16.30
CA SER A 239 13.70 -1.46 16.78
C SER A 239 13.83 -0.47 17.95
N PRO A 240 14.38 -0.88 19.11
CA PRO A 240 14.63 0.03 20.24
C PRO A 240 15.47 1.26 19.87
N ASP A 241 16.32 1.12 18.85
CA ASP A 241 17.24 2.18 18.38
C ASP A 241 16.58 3.12 17.37
N TYR A 242 15.38 2.80 16.87
CA TYR A 242 14.66 3.64 15.93
C TYR A 242 14.03 4.83 16.66
N ARG A 243 14.74 5.96 16.68
CA ARG A 243 14.15 7.26 17.04
C ARG A 243 13.23 7.69 15.91
N GLY A 244 11.97 7.26 15.96
CA GLY A 244 10.95 7.68 15.00
C GLY A 244 10.91 9.20 14.89
N GLY A 245 11.07 9.72 13.67
CA GLY A 245 10.87 11.14 13.38
C GLY A 245 9.43 11.51 13.71
N ALA A 246 9.28 12.52 14.56
CA ALA A 246 8.02 13.20 14.82
C ALA A 246 7.55 13.99 13.59
#